data_AF-A0A9N9FQT4-F1
#
_entry.id   AF-A0A9N9FQT4-F1
#
_cell.length_a   1.000
_cell.length_b   1.000
_cell.length_c   1.000
_cell.angle_alpha   90.00
_cell.angle_beta   90.00
_cell.angle_gamma   90.00
#
_symmetry.space_group_name_H-M   'P 1'
#
loop_
_entity.id
_entity.type
_entity.pdbx_description
1 polymer ?
#
loop_
_entity_poly.entity_id
_entity_poly.type
_entity_poly.pdbx_seq_one_letter_code
_entity_poly.pdbx_strand_id
1 'polypeptide(L)'
;MSSKDCKPICSSTATLRLKLSHDNRLGAVYDAVYTFIDSRRSSRKASPSGQMAVDRDTVSLVLFDDNVDTAFENESLSKHEELLTKMMKFRPCGYNLYNIGIDKASEIINKYYDASK
;
A
#
# COMPACT_ATOMS: atom_id res chain seq x y z
N MET A 1 -16.20 -12.82 0.83
CA MET A 1 -15.19 -13.55 1.64
C MET A 1 -15.70 -14.96 1.80
N SER A 2 -14.92 -15.95 1.39
CA SER A 2 -15.30 -17.36 1.39
C SER A 2 -14.28 -18.20 2.15
N SER A 3 -14.66 -19.41 2.55
CA SER A 3 -13.75 -20.35 3.23
C SER A 3 -12.56 -20.82 2.39
N LYS A 4 -12.58 -20.54 1.08
CA LYS A 4 -11.49 -20.87 0.13
C LYS A 4 -10.48 -19.72 -0.06
N ASP A 5 -10.74 -18.54 0.52
CA ASP A 5 -9.84 -17.41 0.35
C ASP A 5 -8.54 -17.62 1.14
N CYS A 6 -7.39 -17.30 0.51
CA CYS A 6 -6.13 -17.22 1.22
C CYS A 6 -6.22 -16.10 2.27
N LYS A 7 -5.99 -16.45 3.53
CA LYS A 7 -6.09 -15.52 4.67
C LYS A 7 -4.76 -14.81 4.91
N PRO A 8 -4.77 -13.55 5.38
CA PRO A 8 -3.54 -12.90 5.79
C PRO A 8 -2.91 -13.62 6.98
N ILE A 9 -1.60 -13.85 6.92
CA ILE A 9 -0.84 -14.40 8.05
C ILE A 9 -0.74 -13.35 9.16
N CYS A 10 -0.72 -12.06 8.78
CA CYS A 10 -0.48 -10.89 9.63
C CYS A 10 0.92 -10.93 10.22
N SER A 11 1.86 -10.38 9.46
CA SER A 11 3.29 -10.34 9.77
C SER A 11 3.64 -9.54 11.04
N SER A 12 2.72 -8.70 11.52
CA SER A 12 2.91 -7.83 12.69
C SER A 12 1.63 -7.62 13.49
N THR A 13 1.76 -7.15 14.73
CA THR A 13 0.61 -6.75 15.57
C THR A 13 -0.25 -5.67 14.91
N ALA A 14 0.36 -4.74 14.18
CA ALA A 14 -0.31 -3.69 13.42
C ALA A 14 -1.31 -4.24 12.38
N THR A 15 -0.97 -5.38 11.78
CA THR A 15 -1.76 -6.00 10.71
C THR A 15 -2.83 -6.96 11.23
N LEU A 16 -2.88 -7.27 12.54
CA LEU A 16 -3.88 -8.20 13.12
C LEU A 16 -5.32 -7.78 12.84
N ARG A 17 -5.59 -6.47 12.77
CA ARG A 17 -6.91 -5.91 12.43
C ARG A 17 -7.42 -6.30 11.03
N LEU A 18 -6.54 -6.75 10.13
CA LEU A 18 -6.93 -7.30 8.83
C LEU A 18 -7.76 -8.57 8.98
N LYS A 19 -7.49 -9.42 10.00
CA LYS A 19 -8.27 -10.63 10.25
C LYS A 19 -9.74 -10.34 10.63
N LEU A 20 -10.04 -9.13 11.09
CA LEU A 20 -11.39 -8.74 11.50
C LEU A 20 -12.28 -8.31 10.33
N SER A 21 -11.68 -7.82 9.23
CA SER A 21 -12.44 -7.13 8.16
C SER A 21 -12.03 -7.53 6.74
N HIS A 22 -10.83 -8.08 6.58
CA HIS A 22 -10.16 -8.42 5.32
C HIS A 22 -9.50 -9.81 5.42
N ASP A 23 -10.20 -10.79 6.01
CA ASP A 23 -9.77 -12.20 6.08
C ASP A 23 -9.88 -12.92 4.71
N ASN A 24 -9.20 -12.39 3.70
CA ASN A 24 -9.14 -12.91 2.34
C ASN A 24 -7.87 -12.45 1.61
N ARG A 25 -7.79 -12.76 0.31
CA ARG A 25 -6.63 -12.44 -0.54
C ARG A 25 -6.28 -10.94 -0.54
N LEU A 26 -7.27 -10.05 -0.46
CA LEU A 26 -7.00 -8.61 -0.37
C LEU A 26 -6.32 -8.24 0.94
N GLY A 27 -6.72 -8.83 2.07
CA GLY A 27 -6.01 -8.64 3.33
C GLY A 27 -4.58 -9.16 3.29
N ALA A 28 -4.31 -10.27 2.58
CA ALA A 28 -2.94 -10.75 2.38
C ALA A 28 -2.10 -9.75 1.56
N VAL A 29 -2.70 -9.11 0.54
CA VAL A 29 -2.05 -8.02 -0.20
C VAL A 29 -1.79 -6.81 0.71
N TYR A 30 -2.74 -6.41 1.55
CA TYR A 30 -2.54 -5.29 2.48
C TYR A 30 -1.47 -5.56 3.54
N ASP A 31 -1.38 -6.80 4.05
CA ASP A 31 -0.26 -7.23 4.92
C ASP A 31 1.07 -7.09 4.19
N ALA A 32 1.17 -7.60 2.95
CA ALA A 32 2.39 -7.51 2.15
C ALA A 32 2.80 -6.05 1.83
N VAL A 33 1.84 -5.19 1.47
CA VAL A 33 2.10 -3.76 1.23
C VAL A 33 2.56 -3.08 2.51
N TYR A 34 1.95 -3.39 3.66
CA TYR A 34 2.38 -2.87 4.95
C TYR A 34 3.83 -3.30 5.29
N THR A 35 4.14 -4.60 5.17
CA THR A 35 5.49 -5.12 5.39
C THR A 35 6.52 -4.49 4.46
N PHE A 36 6.15 -4.27 3.19
CA PHE A 36 7.02 -3.59 2.23
C PHE A 36 7.34 -2.16 2.67
N ILE A 37 6.31 -1.37 3.03
CA ILE A 37 6.48 0.01 3.50
C ILE A 37 7.36 0.05 4.76
N ASP A 38 7.09 -0.83 5.73
CA ASP A 38 7.85 -0.87 6.98
C ASP A 38 9.31 -1.29 6.78
N SER A 39 9.55 -2.31 5.94
CA SER A 39 10.89 -2.77 5.58
C SER A 39 11.69 -1.68 4.86
N ARG A 40 11.05 -0.98 3.91
CA ARG A 40 11.68 0.11 3.15
C ARG A 40 12.13 1.23 4.09
N ARG A 41 11.28 1.65 5.02
CA ARG A 41 11.64 2.67 6.02
C ARG A 41 12.77 2.22 6.94
N SER A 42 12.70 0.98 7.42
CA SER A 42 13.68 0.42 8.32
C SER A 42 15.06 0.34 7.67
N SER A 43 15.14 -0.02 6.39
CA SER A 43 16.40 -0.05 5.63
C SER A 43 17.09 1.31 5.54
N ARG A 44 16.33 2.41 5.54
CA ARG A 44 16.85 3.79 5.43
C ARG A 44 17.36 4.34 6.77
N LYS A 45 16.81 3.86 7.89
CA LYS A 45 17.29 4.22 9.24
C LYS A 45 18.65 3.59 9.55
N ALA A 46 19.00 2.49 8.91
CA ALA A 46 20.21 1.71 9.17
C ALA A 46 21.49 2.25 8.49
N SER A 47 21.51 3.51 8.03
CA SER A 47 22.69 4.08 7.37
C SER A 47 23.91 4.09 8.30
N PRO A 48 25.10 3.58 7.88
CA PRO A 48 26.29 3.43 8.74
C PRO A 48 26.83 4.73 9.35
N SER A 49 26.47 5.89 8.80
CA SER A 49 27.00 7.19 9.20
C SER A 49 26.27 7.83 10.40
N GLY A 50 25.23 7.21 10.95
CA GLY A 50 24.44 7.77 12.07
C GLY A 50 23.61 9.01 11.70
N GLN A 51 23.76 9.53 10.46
CA GLN A 51 22.87 10.54 9.91
C GLN A 51 21.57 9.86 9.48
N MET A 52 20.44 10.33 10.05
CA MET A 52 19.12 9.96 9.56
C MET A 52 19.01 10.40 8.10
N ALA A 53 19.02 9.45 7.17
CA ALA A 53 18.70 9.75 5.78
C ALA A 53 17.29 10.37 5.75
N VAL A 54 17.15 11.55 5.15
CA VAL A 54 15.84 12.18 4.97
C VAL A 54 14.99 11.21 4.15
N ASP A 55 13.91 10.72 4.75
CA ASP A 55 12.96 9.86 4.07
C ASP A 55 12.15 10.73 3.11
N ARG A 56 12.45 10.58 1.81
CA ARG A 56 11.78 11.29 0.72
C ARG A 56 10.90 10.34 -0.09
N ASP A 57 10.80 9.08 0.33
CA ASP A 57 10.00 8.12 -0.39
C ASP A 57 8.53 8.47 -0.16
N THR A 58 7.80 8.51 -1.26
CA THR A 58 6.35 8.61 -1.26
C THR A 58 5.77 7.37 -1.94
N VAL A 59 4.52 7.07 -1.63
CA VAL A 59 3.81 5.94 -2.19
C VAL A 59 2.37 6.34 -2.51
N SER A 60 1.88 5.76 -3.60
CA SER A 60 0.47 5.80 -3.99
C SER A 60 -0.03 4.36 -4.09
N LEU A 61 -1.29 4.12 -3.74
CA LEU A 61 -1.95 2.83 -3.94
C LEU A 61 -3.20 3.03 -4.77
N VAL A 62 -3.17 2.44 -5.98
CA VAL A 62 -4.31 2.38 -6.89
C VAL A 62 -4.94 0.99 -6.78
N LEU A 63 -6.25 0.97 -6.58
CA LEU A 63 -7.10 -0.21 -6.61
C LEU A 63 -7.99 -0.13 -7.84
N PHE A 64 -8.25 -1.25 -8.50
CA PHE A 64 -9.07 -1.27 -9.70
C PHE A 64 -9.90 -2.55 -9.79
N ASP A 65 -11.08 -2.40 -10.38
CA ASP A 65 -11.96 -3.48 -10.82
C ASP A 65 -12.58 -3.12 -12.20
N ASP A 66 -13.85 -2.76 -12.28
CA ASP A 66 -14.42 -1.99 -13.40
C ASP A 66 -14.38 -0.46 -13.18
N ASN A 67 -14.00 -0.05 -11.98
CA ASN A 67 -13.72 1.32 -11.56
C ASN A 67 -12.28 1.44 -11.06
N VAL A 68 -11.83 2.68 -10.84
CA VAL A 68 -10.51 2.95 -10.28
C VAL A 68 -10.62 3.81 -9.03
N ASP A 69 -10.02 3.32 -7.95
CA ASP A 69 -9.95 4.00 -6.67
C ASP A 69 -8.50 4.28 -6.31
N THR A 70 -8.22 5.48 -5.80
CA THR A 70 -6.91 5.82 -5.25
C THR A 70 -7.00 5.85 -3.75
N ALA A 71 -6.52 4.79 -3.10
CA ALA A 71 -6.60 4.66 -1.64
C ALA A 71 -5.78 5.75 -0.93
N PHE A 72 -4.65 6.13 -1.54
CA PHE A 72 -3.86 7.29 -1.21
C PHE A 72 -2.91 7.63 -2.36
N GLU A 73 -2.51 8.90 -2.43
CA GLU A 73 -1.72 9.46 -3.52
C GLU A 73 -0.54 10.26 -2.95
N ASN A 74 0.68 9.91 -3.38
CA ASN A 74 1.94 10.57 -3.05
C ASN A 74 2.14 10.85 -1.55
N GLU A 75 1.80 9.87 -0.72
CA GLU A 75 1.91 9.99 0.74
C GLU A 75 3.26 9.49 1.24
N SER A 76 3.76 10.12 2.30
CA SER A 76 5.00 9.70 2.96
C SER A 76 4.86 8.32 3.60
N LEU A 77 5.89 7.47 3.43
CA LEU A 77 5.96 6.17 4.08
C LEU A 77 6.01 6.31 5.62
N SER A 78 6.44 7.46 6.16
CA SER A 78 6.49 7.70 7.62
C SER A 78 5.16 7.42 8.33
N LYS A 79 4.04 7.53 7.62
CA LYS A 79 2.66 7.32 8.11
C LYS A 79 2.09 5.92 7.85
N HIS A 80 2.93 4.89 7.72
CA HIS A 80 2.55 3.48 7.49
C HIS A 80 1.27 2.97 8.18
N GLU A 81 1.02 3.28 9.46
CA GLU A 81 -0.23 2.90 10.16
C GLU A 81 -1.49 3.61 9.64
N GLU A 82 -1.34 4.88 9.26
CA GLU A 82 -2.39 5.66 8.60
C GLU A 82 -2.65 5.10 7.20
N LEU A 83 -1.60 4.72 6.47
CA LEU A 83 -1.72 4.08 5.15
C LEU A 83 -2.50 2.77 5.25
N LEU A 84 -2.20 1.90 6.22
CA LEU A 84 -2.98 0.69 6.47
C LEU A 84 -4.45 1.00 6.76
N THR A 85 -4.71 2.04 7.56
CA THR A 85 -6.09 2.49 7.85
C THR A 85 -6.81 2.97 6.58
N LYS A 86 -6.12 3.65 5.66
CA LYS A 86 -6.67 4.06 4.36
C LYS A 86 -6.97 2.84 3.47
N MET A 87 -6.06 1.86 3.38
CA MET A 87 -6.26 0.63 2.62
C MET A 87 -7.51 -0.14 3.07
N MET A 88 -7.71 -0.27 4.38
CA MET A 88 -8.83 -1.02 4.97
C MET A 88 -10.22 -0.41 4.73
N LYS A 89 -10.32 0.76 4.09
CA LYS A 89 -11.61 1.32 3.65
C LYS A 89 -12.17 0.61 2.42
N PHE A 90 -11.32 -0.09 1.67
CA PHE A 90 -11.66 -0.68 0.38
C PHE A 90 -11.80 -2.19 0.48
N ARG A 91 -12.85 -2.73 -0.13
CA ARG A 91 -13.15 -4.16 -0.18
C ARG A 91 -13.01 -4.66 -1.61
N PRO A 92 -12.72 -5.95 -1.83
CA PRO A 92 -12.65 -6.47 -3.19
C PRO A 92 -14.06 -6.52 -3.80
N CYS A 93 -14.17 -6.05 -5.03
CA CYS A 93 -15.39 -6.03 -5.81
C CYS A 93 -15.06 -6.32 -7.29
N GLY A 94 -16.07 -6.74 -8.05
CA GLY A 94 -16.11 -6.50 -9.49
C GLY A 94 -15.16 -7.30 -10.39
N TYR A 95 -14.91 -6.66 -11.54
CA TYR A 95 -14.15 -7.12 -12.70
C TYR A 95 -12.64 -6.84 -12.55
N ASN A 96 -11.91 -6.84 -13.67
CA ASN A 96 -10.46 -6.65 -13.72
C ASN A 96 -10.04 -5.87 -14.98
N LEU A 97 -10.55 -4.65 -15.14
CA LEU A 97 -10.14 -3.74 -16.22
C LEU A 97 -8.74 -3.20 -15.91
N TYR A 98 -7.71 -3.95 -16.31
CA TYR A 98 -6.31 -3.57 -16.03
C TYR A 98 -5.92 -2.22 -16.65
N ASN A 99 -6.49 -1.88 -17.80
CA ASN A 99 -6.17 -0.63 -18.49
C ASN A 99 -6.47 0.60 -17.62
N ILE A 100 -7.62 0.66 -16.96
CA ILE A 100 -7.98 1.84 -16.13
C ILE A 100 -7.06 2.00 -14.91
N GLY A 101 -6.59 0.90 -14.33
CA GLY A 101 -5.63 0.93 -13.23
C GLY A 101 -4.25 1.39 -13.67
N ILE A 102 -3.78 0.91 -14.83
CA ILE A 102 -2.49 1.29 -15.42
C ILE A 102 -2.50 2.77 -15.84
N ASP A 103 -3.60 3.23 -16.45
CA ASP A 103 -3.76 4.63 -16.86
C ASP A 103 -3.71 5.56 -15.64
N LYS A 104 -4.44 5.21 -14.56
CA LYS A 104 -4.43 6.02 -13.33
C LYS A 104 -3.05 6.03 -12.65
N ALA A 105 -2.38 4.88 -12.61
CA ALA A 105 -1.02 4.82 -12.08
C ALA A 105 -0.05 5.72 -12.89
N SER A 106 -0.19 5.72 -14.22
CA SER A 106 0.61 6.56 -15.12
C SER A 106 0.33 8.05 -14.90
N GLU A 107 -0.93 8.45 -14.71
CA GLU A 107 -1.31 9.82 -14.37
C GLU A 107 -0.63 10.29 -13.08
N ILE A 108 -0.68 9.46 -12.02
CA ILE A 108 -0.07 9.78 -10.72
C ILE A 108 1.45 9.90 -10.85
N ILE A 109 2.10 8.98 -11.56
CA ILE A 109 3.55 9.05 -11.79
C ILE A 109 3.91 10.36 -12.50
N ASN A 110 3.24 10.69 -13.60
CA ASN A 110 3.51 11.92 -14.35
C ASN A 110 3.24 13.19 -13.53
N LYS A 111 2.24 13.17 -12.66
CA LYS A 111 1.87 14.31 -11.81
C LYS A 111 2.93 14.63 -10.74
N TYR A 112 3.55 13.61 -10.14
CA TYR A 112 4.52 13.78 -9.05
C TYR A 112 5.97 13.55 -9.46
N TYR A 113 6.21 13.13 -10.69
CA TYR A 113 7.54 13.04 -11.24
C TYR A 113 8.19 14.43 -11.25
N ASP A 114 9.30 14.54 -10.54
CA ASP A 114 10.10 15.75 -10.44
C ASP A 114 11.51 15.40 -10.89
N ALA A 115 11.84 15.71 -12.15
CA ALA A 115 13.15 15.41 -12.74
C ALA A 115 14.31 16.17 -12.07
N SER A 116 14.01 17.17 -11.24
CA SER A 116 15.00 17.98 -10.52
C SER A 116 15.36 17.43 -9.15
N LYS A 117 14.69 16.36 -8.70
CA LYS A 117 14.94 15.69 -7.42
C LYS A 117 15.69 14.37 -7.56
#